data_AF-A0A2W6RXM3-F1
#
_entry.id   AF-A0A2W6RXM3-F1
#
_cell.length_a   1.000
_cell.length_b   1.000
_cell.length_c   1.000
_cell.angle_alpha   90.00
_cell.angle_beta   90.00
_cell.angle_gamma   90.00
#
_symmetry.space_group_name_H-M   'P 1'
#
loop_
_entity.id
_entity.type
_entity.pdbx_description
1 polymer ?
#
loop_
_entity_poly.entity_id
_entity_poly.type
_entity_poly.pdbx_seq_one_letter_code
_entity_poly.pdbx_strand_id
1 'polypeptide(L)'
;MNDLNLKKFPIGEFLQPKNISREELSDAIDVISDFPKRLKKLVENWSDEQLDTSYREGGWTVRQLINHIADSHINSFIRFKLALTEDNPTIKPYE
;
A
#
# COMPACT_ATOMS: atom_id res chain seq x y z
N MET A 1 17.24 -14.33 11.45
CA MET A 1 16.42 -13.10 11.37
C MET A 1 15.35 -13.22 12.44
N ASN A 2 15.23 -12.25 13.36
CA ASN A 2 14.20 -12.28 14.40
C ASN A 2 12.79 -12.36 13.77
N ASP A 3 11.92 -13.18 14.36
CA ASP A 3 10.52 -13.43 13.98
C ASP A 3 9.74 -12.13 13.67
N LEU A 4 10.07 -11.05 14.36
CA LEU A 4 9.44 -9.74 14.18
C LEU A 4 9.68 -9.08 12.81
N ASN A 5 10.87 -9.30 12.21
CA ASN A 5 11.16 -8.74 10.88
C ASN A 5 10.40 -9.50 9.77
N LEU A 6 10.20 -10.81 9.93
CA LEU A 6 9.35 -11.59 9.03
C LEU A 6 7.91 -11.10 9.05
N LYS A 7 7.41 -10.69 10.23
CA LYS A 7 6.06 -10.10 10.37
C LYS A 7 5.95 -8.69 9.78
N LYS A 8 7.05 -7.94 9.65
CA LYS A 8 7.06 -6.62 9.00
C LYS A 8 7.00 -6.72 7.47
N PHE A 9 7.64 -7.73 6.89
CA PHE A 9 7.64 -8.02 5.45
C PHE A 9 7.17 -9.44 5.16
N PRO A 10 5.89 -9.77 5.45
CA PRO A 10 5.38 -11.14 5.39
C PRO A 10 5.39 -11.75 3.97
N ILE A 11 5.49 -10.90 2.94
CA ILE A 11 5.59 -11.31 1.52
C ILE A 11 6.93 -10.88 0.89
N GLY A 12 7.92 -10.51 1.71
CA GLY A 12 9.19 -9.95 1.25
C GLY A 12 9.14 -8.45 0.95
N GLU A 13 10.27 -7.91 0.50
CA GLU A 13 10.40 -6.51 0.08
C GLU A 13 10.08 -6.35 -1.42
N PHE A 14 9.77 -5.12 -1.83
CA PHE A 14 9.58 -4.81 -3.25
C PHE A 14 10.89 -4.99 -4.03
N LEU A 15 10.83 -5.82 -5.07
CA LEU A 15 11.93 -6.00 -6.00
C LEU A 15 11.65 -5.19 -7.28
N GLN A 16 12.44 -4.15 -7.52
CA GLN A 16 12.26 -3.29 -8.69
C GLN A 16 12.50 -4.08 -9.99
N PRO A 17 11.51 -4.16 -10.89
CA PRO A 17 11.68 -4.81 -12.18
C PRO A 17 12.64 -4.00 -13.07
N LYS A 18 13.51 -4.69 -13.81
CA LYS A 18 14.44 -4.04 -14.75
C LYS A 18 13.74 -3.52 -16.00
N ASN A 19 12.73 -4.25 -16.45
CA ASN A 19 11.87 -3.91 -17.59
C ASN A 19 10.42 -4.19 -17.18
N ILE A 20 9.47 -3.43 -17.70
CA ILE A 20 8.04 -3.62 -17.48
C ILE A 20 7.38 -3.83 -18.84
N SER A 21 6.75 -4.99 -19.07
CA SER A 21 6.00 -5.27 -20.30
C SER A 21 4.63 -4.60 -20.29
N ARG A 22 3.95 -4.58 -21.45
CA ARG A 22 2.58 -4.05 -21.52
C ARG A 22 1.59 -4.91 -20.74
N GLU A 23 1.81 -6.22 -20.76
CA GLU A 23 1.02 -7.19 -19.99
C GLU A 23 1.21 -6.96 -18.50
N GLU A 24 2.45 -6.86 -18.01
CA GLU A 24 2.75 -6.56 -16.60
C GLU A 24 2.17 -5.21 -16.15
N LEU A 25 2.21 -4.20 -17.03
CA LEU A 25 1.59 -2.91 -16.77
C LEU A 25 0.05 -3.02 -16.67
N SER A 26 -0.58 -3.75 -17.58
CA SER A 26 -2.03 -3.99 -17.56
C SER A 26 -2.43 -4.72 -16.28
N ASP A 27 -1.71 -5.78 -15.91
CA ASP A 27 -1.96 -6.56 -14.70
C ASP A 27 -1.83 -5.68 -13.44
N ALA A 28 -0.82 -4.81 -13.38
CA ALA A 28 -0.65 -3.88 -12.27
C ALA A 28 -1.80 -2.87 -12.15
N ILE A 29 -2.32 -2.38 -13.27
CA ILE A 29 -3.50 -1.49 -13.30
C ILE A 29 -4.73 -2.22 -12.77
N ASP A 30 -4.96 -3.46 -13.20
CA ASP A 30 -6.08 -4.28 -12.75
C ASP A 30 -5.99 -4.58 -11.24
N VAL A 31 -4.79 -4.87 -10.73
CA VAL A 31 -4.55 -5.08 -9.30
C VAL A 31 -4.90 -3.83 -8.49
N ILE A 32 -4.45 -2.64 -8.91
CA ILE A 32 -4.76 -1.38 -8.21
C ILE A 32 -6.26 -1.06 -8.29
N SER A 33 -6.89 -1.33 -9.43
CA SER A 33 -8.32 -1.08 -9.66
C SER A 33 -9.22 -1.95 -8.76
N ASP A 34 -8.90 -3.24 -8.60
CA ASP A 34 -9.70 -4.17 -7.78
C ASP A 34 -9.36 -4.10 -6.27
N PHE A 35 -8.22 -3.53 -5.91
CA PHE A 35 -7.72 -3.49 -4.52
C PHE A 35 -8.74 -2.92 -3.51
N PRO A 36 -9.39 -1.75 -3.71
CA PRO A 36 -10.33 -1.20 -2.74
C PRO A 36 -11.53 -2.12 -2.46
N LYS A 37 -12.03 -2.80 -3.50
CA LYS A 37 -13.13 -3.75 -3.38
C LYS A 37 -12.72 -4.97 -2.57
N ARG A 38 -11.52 -5.51 -2.83
CA ARG A 38 -10.97 -6.65 -2.06
C ARG A 38 -10.74 -6.28 -0.60
N LEU A 39 -10.17 -5.11 -0.33
CA LEU A 39 -9.92 -4.63 1.03
C LEU A 39 -11.24 -4.45 1.79
N LYS A 40 -12.24 -3.80 1.19
CA LYS A 40 -13.57 -3.65 1.79
C LYS A 40 -14.18 -5.00 2.13
N LYS A 41 -14.26 -5.91 1.17
CA LYS A 41 -14.82 -7.25 1.37
C LYS A 41 -14.11 -8.04 2.47
N LEU A 42 -12.79 -7.85 2.62
CA LEU A 42 -12.01 -8.53 3.65
C LEU A 42 -12.44 -8.10 5.08
N VAL A 43 -12.75 -6.82 5.26
CA VAL A 43 -12.95 -6.22 6.60
C VAL A 43 -14.38 -5.78 6.89
N GLU A 44 -15.32 -5.90 5.94
CA GLU A 44 -16.69 -5.36 6.06
C GLU A 44 -17.51 -5.91 7.21
N ASN A 45 -17.18 -7.10 7.72
CA ASN A 45 -17.87 -7.76 8.84
C ASN A 45 -17.01 -7.84 10.11
N TRP A 46 -15.91 -7.10 10.18
CA TRP A 46 -15.04 -7.11 11.35
C TRP A 46 -15.62 -6.24 12.47
N SER A 47 -15.44 -6.68 13.72
CA SER A 47 -15.77 -5.87 14.89
C SER A 47 -14.72 -4.77 15.13
N ASP A 48 -15.06 -3.79 15.96
CA ASP A 48 -14.12 -2.74 16.32
C ASP A 48 -12.87 -3.31 17.04
N GLU A 49 -13.04 -4.33 17.88
CA GLU A 49 -11.91 -5.00 18.54
C GLU A 49 -10.96 -5.66 17.53
N GLN A 50 -11.50 -6.24 16.46
CA GLN A 50 -10.68 -6.82 15.38
C GLN A 50 -9.95 -5.74 14.59
N LEU A 51 -10.62 -4.62 14.29
CA LEU A 51 -10.00 -3.47 13.61
C LEU A 51 -8.91 -2.80 14.47
N ASP A 52 -9.08 -2.81 15.79
CA ASP A 52 -8.12 -2.24 16.74
C ASP A 52 -7.02 -3.22 17.19
N THR A 53 -7.00 -4.43 16.62
CA THR A 53 -5.91 -5.39 16.83
C THR A 53 -4.66 -4.98 16.04
N SER A 54 -3.50 -5.02 16.70
CA SER A 54 -2.20 -4.74 16.06
C SER A 54 -1.76 -5.89 15.15
N TYR A 55 -1.33 -5.58 13.91
CA TYR A 55 -0.94 -6.64 12.95
C TYR A 55 0.34 -7.39 13.34
N ARG A 56 1.17 -6.78 14.19
CA ARG A 56 2.34 -7.37 14.84
C ARG A 56 2.61 -6.66 16.16
N GLU A 57 3.45 -7.24 17.01
CA GLU A 57 3.90 -6.60 18.24
C GLU A 57 4.58 -5.25 17.95
N GLY A 58 4.14 -4.20 18.67
CA GLY A 58 4.57 -2.82 18.46
C GLY A 58 4.24 -2.23 17.08
N GLY A 59 3.32 -2.87 16.34
CA GLY A 59 2.85 -2.42 15.02
C GLY A 59 1.59 -1.57 15.12
N TRP A 60 1.12 -1.11 13.96
CA TRP A 60 -0.17 -0.43 13.85
C TRP A 60 -1.34 -1.38 14.01
N THR A 61 -2.48 -0.83 14.40
CA THR A 61 -3.76 -1.54 14.29
C THR A 61 -4.16 -1.74 12.83
N VAL A 62 -5.07 -2.67 12.57
CA VAL A 62 -5.62 -2.86 11.23
C VAL A 62 -6.33 -1.59 10.75
N ARG A 63 -7.06 -0.90 11.63
CA ARG A 63 -7.70 0.39 11.34
C ARG A 63 -6.69 1.45 10.88
N GLN A 64 -5.57 1.57 11.58
CA GLN A 64 -4.48 2.49 11.21
C GLN A 64 -3.86 2.13 9.85
N LEU A 65 -3.65 0.83 9.57
CA LEU A 65 -3.14 0.38 8.28
C LEU A 65 -4.08 0.73 7.13
N ILE A 66 -5.39 0.50 7.28
CA ILE A 66 -6.40 0.83 6.26
C ILE A 66 -6.39 2.33 5.95
N ASN A 67 -6.35 3.18 6.98
CA ASN A 67 -6.27 4.62 6.80
C ASN A 67 -4.94 5.03 6.12
N HIS A 68 -3.82 4.46 6.56
CA HIS A 68 -2.52 4.74 5.95
C HIS A 68 -2.47 4.35 4.47
N ILE A 69 -3.13 3.26 4.07
CA ILE A 69 -3.20 2.87 2.65
C ILE A 69 -3.87 3.99 1.84
N ALA A 70 -4.97 4.58 2.33
CA ALA A 70 -5.62 5.70 1.67
C ALA A 70 -4.69 6.92 1.57
N ASP A 71 -4.06 7.32 2.68
CA ASP A 71 -3.14 8.48 2.72
C ASP A 71 -1.93 8.29 1.78
N SER A 72 -1.35 7.09 1.80
CA SER A 72 -0.20 6.73 0.97
C SER A 72 -0.58 6.73 -0.52
N HIS A 73 -1.74 6.17 -0.88
CA HIS A 73 -2.21 6.13 -2.27
C HIS A 73 -2.55 7.52 -2.81
N ILE A 74 -3.15 8.39 -1.99
CA ILE A 74 -3.42 9.79 -2.37
C ILE A 74 -2.11 10.54 -2.64
N ASN A 75 -1.10 10.38 -1.78
CA ASN A 75 0.22 10.96 -2.01
C ASN A 75 0.88 10.43 -3.29
N SER A 76 0.80 9.12 -3.52
CA SER A 76 1.30 8.50 -4.75
C SER A 76 0.62 9.09 -5.99
N PHE A 77 -0.71 9.17 -6.00
CA PHE A 77 -1.48 9.74 -7.11
C PHE A 77 -1.08 11.19 -7.44
N ILE A 78 -0.85 12.02 -6.42
CA ILE A 78 -0.35 13.39 -6.62
C ILE A 78 1.05 13.37 -7.24
N ARG A 79 1.96 12.52 -6.75
CA ARG A 79 3.32 12.38 -7.30
C ARG A 79 3.31 11.92 -8.76
N PHE A 80 2.39 11.02 -9.14
CA PHE A 80 2.19 10.64 -10.54
C PHE A 80 1.78 11.85 -11.39
N LYS A 81 0.86 12.69 -10.91
CA LYS A 81 0.49 13.92 -11.64
C LYS A 81 1.67 14.86 -11.81
N LEU A 82 2.44 15.12 -10.75
CA LEU A 82 3.63 15.96 -10.83
C LEU A 82 4.62 15.42 -11.88
N ALA A 83 4.93 14.11 -11.82
CA ALA A 83 5.86 13.48 -12.75
C ALA A 83 5.40 13.53 -14.22
N LEU A 84 4.10 13.66 -14.47
CA LEU A 84 3.53 13.80 -15.82
C LEU A 84 3.51 15.25 -16.31
N THR A 85 3.60 16.24 -15.42
CA THR A 85 3.43 17.67 -15.75
C THR A 85 4.65 18.53 -15.51
N GLU A 86 5.67 18.01 -14.83
CA GLU A 86 6.90 18.72 -14.46
C GLU A 86 8.14 17.92 -14.85
N ASP A 87 9.26 18.61 -15.09
CA ASP A 87 10.54 17.98 -15.38
C ASP A 87 11.21 17.54 -14.08
N ASN A 88 11.23 16.23 -13.83
CA ASN A 88 11.83 15.56 -12.67
C ASN A 88 11.53 16.25 -11.32
N PRO A 89 10.26 16.33 -10.91
CA PRO A 89 9.85 17.10 -9.74
C PRO A 89 10.41 16.52 -8.44
N THR A 90 10.77 17.41 -7.50
CA THR A 90 11.05 17.01 -6.13
C THR A 90 9.73 16.72 -5.40
N ILE A 91 9.52 15.47 -5.01
CA ILE A 91 8.29 15.07 -4.31
C ILE A 91 8.26 15.59 -2.87
N LYS A 92 7.07 15.91 -2.36
CA LYS A 92 6.86 16.22 -0.93
C LYS A 92 6.81 14.92 -0.11
N PRO A 93 7.65 14.76 0.94
CA PRO A 93 7.49 13.71 1.93
C PRO A 93 6.20 13.86 2.75
N TYR A 94 5.90 12.87 3.58
CA TYR A 94 4.83 13.00 4.58
C TYR A 94 5.28 13.95 5.72
N GLU A 95 4.35 14.72 6.25
CA GLU A 95 4.49 15.49 7.50
C GLU A 95 3.63 14.87 8.60
#